data_AF-A0A0G1Y5D8-F1
#
_entry.id   AF-A0A0G1Y5D8-F1
#
_cell.length_a   1.000
_cell.length_b   1.000
_cell.length_c   1.000
_cell.angle_alpha   90.00
_cell.angle_beta   90.00
_cell.angle_gamma   90.00
#
_symmetry.space_group_name_H-M   'P 1'
#
loop_
_entity.id
_entity.type
_entity.pdbx_description
1 polymer ?
#
loop_
_entity_poly.entity_id
_entity_poly.type
_entity_poly.pdbx_seq_one_letter_code
_entity_poly.pdbx_strand_id
1 'polypeptide(L)' 'LIPRQIAMFLGKKYLRMSFVRLGELFSNRDHTTVMNAVEKIDDHMQNDPQLLREVRAIERELGFV' A
#
# COMPACT_ATOMS: atom_id res chain seq x y z
N LEU A 1 -10.77 -2.97 -4.43
CA LEU A 1 -9.99 -3.14 -3.18
C LEU A 1 -8.50 -2.89 -3.39
N ILE A 2 -7.90 -3.43 -4.47
CA ILE A 2 -6.47 -3.25 -4.81
C ILE A 2 -6.00 -1.79 -4.75
N PRO A 3 -6.68 -0.78 -5.34
CA PRO A 3 -6.21 0.60 -5.26
C PRO A 3 -6.05 1.13 -3.82
N ARG A 4 -6.95 0.71 -2.92
CA ARG A 4 -6.89 1.08 -1.50
C ARG A 4 -5.73 0.39 -0.78
N GLN A 5 -5.46 -0.87 -1.13
CA GLN A 5 -4.35 -1.62 -0.55
C GLN A 5 -3.00 -1.05 -1.02
N ILE A 6 -2.90 -0.62 -2.29
CA ILE A 6 -1.74 0.10 -2.82
C ILE A 6 -1.54 1.41 -2.04
N ALA A 7 -2.61 2.19 -1.82
CA ALA A 7 -2.50 3.42 -1.04
C ALA A 7 -2.04 3.18 0.41
N MET A 8 -2.54 2.11 1.06
CA MET A 8 -2.07 1.68 2.38
C MET A 8 -0.58 1.29 2.37
N PHE A 9 -0.15 0.53 1.37
CA PHE A 9 1.23 0.12 1.17
C PHE A 9 2.15 1.35 1.01
N LEU A 10 1.80 2.29 0.14
CA LEU A 10 2.59 3.52 -0.09
C LEU A 10 2.67 4.38 1.17
N GLY A 11 1.56 4.56 1.88
CA GLY A 11 1.54 5.30 3.16
C GLY A 11 2.40 4.64 4.23
N LYS A 12 2.44 3.31 4.27
CA LYS A 12 3.33 2.57 5.18
C LYS A 12 4.81 2.72 4.79
N LYS A 13 5.13 2.53 3.51
CA LYS A 13 6.50 2.49 2.97
C LYS A 13 7.19 3.86 2.98
N TYR A 14 6.51 4.89 2.48
CA TYR A 14 7.13 6.20 2.24
C TYR A 14 6.81 7.23 3.31
N LEU A 15 5.60 7.18 3.88
CA LEU A 15 5.15 8.17 4.87
C LEU A 15 5.29 7.69 6.32
N ARG A 16 5.80 6.46 6.52
CA ARG A 16 6.01 5.82 7.83
C ARG A 16 4.78 5.84 8.73
N MET A 17 3.58 5.80 8.16
CA MET A 17 2.34 5.79 8.93
C MET A 17 2.20 4.48 9.72
N SER A 18 1.58 4.55 10.90
CA SER A 18 1.23 3.35 11.67
C SER A 18 0.04 2.62 11.03
N PHE A 19 -0.06 1.31 11.27
CA PHE A 19 -1.21 0.53 10.77
C PHE A 19 -2.54 1.01 11.35
N VAL A 20 -2.53 1.45 12.61
CA VAL A 20 -3.70 2.08 13.27
C VAL A 20 -4.10 3.35 12.52
N ARG A 21 -3.15 4.26 12.27
CA ARG A 21 -3.42 5.53 11.60
C ARG A 21 -3.94 5.34 10.17
N LEU A 22 -3.36 4.40 9.43
CA LEU A 22 -3.85 4.03 8.10
C LEU A 22 -5.26 3.44 8.20
N GLY A 23 -5.56 2.62 9.21
CA GLY A 23 -6.88 2.07 9.45
C GLY A 23 -7.94 3.15 9.62
N GLU A 24 -7.66 4.14 10.48
CA GLU A 24 -8.49 5.33 10.68
C GLU A 24 -8.78 6.07 9.37
N LEU A 25 -7.73 6.39 8.60
CA LEU A 25 -7.83 7.11 7.32
C LEU A 25 -8.64 6.34 6.27
N PHE A 26 -8.54 5.01 6.25
CA PHE A 26 -9.23 4.16 5.30
C PHE A 26 -10.50 3.52 5.89
N SER A 27 -11.40 4.38 6.37
CA SER A 27 -12.74 4.03 6.86
C SER A 27 -12.75 3.26 8.20
N ASN A 28 -11.91 3.68 9.16
CA ASN A 28 -11.79 3.05 10.49
C ASN A 28 -11.62 1.53 10.44
N ARG A 29 -10.80 1.05 9.50
CA ARG A 29 -10.47 -0.36 9.37
C ARG A 29 -9.57 -0.81 10.50
N ASP A 30 -9.75 -2.07 10.91
CA ASP A 30 -8.88 -2.71 11.87
C ASP A 30 -7.42 -2.68 11.37
N HIS A 31 -6.49 -2.35 12.25
CA HIS A 31 -5.05 -2.30 11.95
C HIS A 31 -4.52 -3.61 11.34
N THR A 32 -5.06 -4.77 11.73
CA THR A 32 -4.72 -6.07 11.13
C THR A 32 -5.20 -6.18 9.68
N THR A 33 -6.31 -5.53 9.32
CA THR A 33 -6.76 -5.46 7.91
C THR A 33 -5.77 -4.65 7.07
N VAL A 34 -5.21 -3.58 7.63
CA VAL A 34 -4.18 -2.79 6.96
C VAL A 34 -2.89 -3.59 6.83
N MET A 35 -2.46 -4.27 7.89
CA MET A 35 -1.28 -5.13 7.88
C MET A 35 -1.37 -6.18 6.76
N ASN A 36 -2.47 -6.95 6.73
CA ASN A 36 -2.74 -7.92 5.67
C ASN A 36 -2.77 -7.29 4.27
N ALA A 37 -3.29 -6.07 4.14
CA ALA A 37 -3.32 -5.37 2.85
C ALA A 37 -1.91 -4.96 2.38
N VAL A 38 -1.06 -4.50 3.28
CA VAL A 38 0.32 -4.11 2.98
C VAL A 38 1.15 -5.34 2.59
N GLU A 39 1.10 -6.41 3.39
CA GLU A 39 1.79 -7.68 3.10
C GLU A 39 1.34 -8.27 1.76
N LYS A 40 0.03 -8.30 1.51
CA LYS A 40 -0.51 -8.81 0.25
C LYS A 40 -0.02 -8.04 -0.98
N ILE A 41 0.10 -6.73 -0.90
CA ILE A 41 0.61 -5.93 -2.02
C ILE A 41 2.10 -6.17 -2.23
N ASP A 42 2.87 -6.30 -1.15
CA ASP A 42 4.30 -6.59 -1.23
C ASP A 42 4.54 -7.94 -1.92
N ASP A 43 3.83 -8.99 -1.49
CA ASP A 43 3.90 -10.34 -2.07
C ASP A 43 3.39 -10.37 -3.52
N HIS A 44 2.27 -9.68 -3.82
CA HIS A 44 1.74 -9.64 -5.18
C HIS A 44 2.72 -8.95 -6.14
N MET A 45 3.41 -7.89 -5.73
CA MET A 45 4.40 -7.22 -6.59
C MET A 45 5.61 -8.11 -6.91
N GLN A 46 5.94 -9.09 -6.05
CA GLN A 46 7.00 -10.06 -6.36
C GLN A 46 6.58 -11.06 -7.43
N ASN A 47 5.29 -11.39 -7.50
CA ASN A 47 4.76 -12.45 -8.36
C ASN A 47 4.04 -11.92 -9.61
N ASP A 48 3.74 -10.61 -9.67
CA ASP A 48 3.05 -9.96 -10.76
C ASP A 48 3.88 -8.78 -11.32
N PRO A 49 4.63 -8.99 -12.43
CA PRO A 49 5.40 -7.95 -13.07
C PRO A 49 4.55 -6.79 -13.61
N GLN A 50 3.27 -6.99 -13.91
CA GLN A 50 2.38 -5.92 -14.35
C GLN A 50 2.04 -5.01 -13.16
N LEU A 51 1.62 -5.59 -12.03
CA LEU A 51 1.35 -4.82 -10.83
C LEU A 51 2.59 -4.04 -10.37
N LEU A 52 3.77 -4.67 -10.41
CA LEU A 52 5.02 -3.99 -10.08
C LEU A 52 5.26 -2.75 -10.97
N ARG A 53 4.99 -2.85 -12.28
CA ARG A 53 5.13 -1.70 -13.20
C ARG A 53 4.14 -0.59 -12.88
N GLU A 54 2.89 -0.94 -12.57
CA GLU A 54 1.85 0.02 -12.22
C GLU A 54 2.18 0.75 -10.90
N VAL A 55 2.58 0.01 -9.84
CA VAL A 55 2.97 0.61 -8.57
C VAL A 55 4.19 1.51 -8.75
N ARG A 56 5.23 1.07 -9.48
CA ARG A 56 6.40 1.91 -9.78
C ARG A 56 6.06 3.17 -10.58
N ALA A 57 5.05 3.13 -11.44
CA ALA A 57 4.60 4.32 -12.15
C ALA A 57 3.99 5.33 -11.17
N ILE A 58 3.15 4.86 -10.24
CA ILE A 58 2.58 5.69 -9.17
C ILE A 58 3.68 6.24 -8.25
N GLU A 59 4.65 5.42 -7.86
CA GLU A 59 5.77 5.86 -7.01
C GLU A 59 6.57 7.00 -7.68
N ARG A 60 6.79 6.93 -9.00
CA ARG A 60 7.42 8.02 -9.78
C ARG A 60 6.56 9.26 -9.88
N GLU A 61 5.26 9.11 -10.13
CA GLU A 61 4.32 10.24 -10.23
C GLU A 61 4.23 11.01 -8.90
N LEU A 62 4.32 10.30 -7.78
CA LEU A 62 4.34 10.88 -6.43
C LEU A 62 5.73 11.38 -5.99
N GLY A 63 6.78 11.18 -6.80
CA GLY A 63 8.14 11.62 -6.50
C GLY A 63 8.85 10.83 -5.39
N PHE A 64 8.43 9.58 -5.15
CA PHE A 64 9.08 8.70 -4.17
C PHE A 64 10.34 8.01 -4.70
N VAL A 65 10.46 7.87 -6.02
CA VAL A 65 11.59 7.29 -6.77
C VAL A 65 11.82 8.02 -8.08
#